data_AF-A0A7Z0UZQ7-F1
#
_entry.id   AF-A0A7Z0UZQ7-F1
#
_cell.length_a   1.000
_cell.length_b   1.000
_cell.length_c   1.000
_cell.angle_alpha   90.00
_cell.angle_beta   90.00
_cell.angle_gamma   90.00
#
_symmetry.space_group_name_H-M   'P 1'
#
loop_
_entity.id
_entity.type
_entity.pdbx_description
1 polymer ?
#
loop_
_entity_poly.entity_id
_entity_poly.type
_entity_poly.pdbx_seq_one_letter_code
_entity_poly.pdbx_strand_id
1 'polypeptide(L)' 'MLLGGEPLPHKTLLWWNFVDKSKAGIEKSIEDWNNGHECFGDVAGGMHRLPSPPLPDSFKE' A
#
# COMPACT_ATOMS: atom_id res chain seq x y z
N MET A 1 7.57 -25.93 1.14
CA MET A 1 6.51 -25.25 0.35
C MET A 1 7.14 -24.77 -0.95
N LEU A 2 6.53 -25.05 -2.11
CA LEU A 2 6.99 -24.58 -3.42
C LEU A 2 5.95 -23.61 -3.98
N LEU A 3 6.39 -22.42 -4.41
CA LEU A 3 5.58 -21.40 -5.06
C LEU A 3 6.20 -21.07 -6.42
N GLY A 4 5.37 -20.88 -7.46
CA GLY A 4 5.82 -20.52 -8.81
C GLY A 4 4.68 -19.89 -9.62
N GLY A 5 5.05 -19.16 -10.68
CA GLY A 5 4.14 -18.44 -11.57
C GLY A 5 4.89 -17.68 -12.67
N GLU A 6 4.16 -17.21 -13.68
CA GLU A 6 4.71 -16.37 -14.75
C GLU A 6 5.17 -15.00 -14.20
N PRO A 7 6.24 -14.39 -14.74
CA PRO A 7 6.63 -13.04 -14.38
C PRO A 7 5.49 -12.03 -14.56
N LEU A 8 5.40 -11.05 -13.65
CA LEU A 8 4.43 -9.97 -13.80
C LEU A 8 4.74 -9.17 -15.07
N PRO A 9 3.72 -8.90 -15.93
CA PRO A 9 3.94 -8.23 -17.21
C PRO A 9 4.25 -6.74 -17.07
N HIS A 10 4.14 -6.20 -15.85
CA HIS A 10 4.25 -4.78 -15.56
C HIS A 10 5.12 -4.56 -14.33
N LYS A 11 5.68 -3.36 -14.24
CA LYS A 11 6.37 -2.91 -13.05
C LYS A 11 5.39 -2.83 -11.89
N THR A 12 5.80 -3.35 -10.75
CA THR A 12 5.01 -3.34 -9.52
C THR A 12 5.85 -2.74 -8.42
N LEU A 13 5.29 -1.76 -7.74
CA LEU A 13 5.84 -1.13 -6.57
C LEU A 13 5.14 -1.67 -5.34
N LEU A 14 5.93 -2.00 -4.33
CA LEU A 14 5.44 -2.48 -3.05
C LEU A 14 6.02 -1.60 -1.95
N TRP A 15 5.15 -1.05 -1.12
CA TRP A 15 5.51 -0.29 0.07
C TRP A 15 4.52 -0.59 1.18
N TRP A 16 5.02 -1.06 2.32
CA TRP A 16 4.18 -1.49 3.43
C TRP A 16 3.11 -2.50 2.95
N ASN A 17 1.82 -2.19 3.13
CA ASN A 17 0.70 -3.02 2.71
C ASN A 17 0.09 -2.59 1.36
N PHE A 18 0.78 -1.73 0.60
CA PHE A 18 0.31 -1.20 -0.68
C PHE A 18 1.10 -1.79 -1.85
N VAL A 19 0.36 -2.15 -2.90
CA VAL A 19 0.91 -2.63 -4.16
C VAL A 19 0.26 -1.84 -5.29
N ASP A 20 1.07 -1.12 -6.07
CA ASP A 20 0.60 -0.29 -7.19
C ASP A 20 1.58 -0.36 -8.36
N LYS A 21 1.18 0.17 -9.51
CA LYS A 21 2.02 0.33 -10.71
C LYS A 21 2.84 1.63 -10.71
N SER A 22 2.55 2.56 -9.81
CA SER A 22 3.13 3.91 -9.80
C SER A 22 3.35 4.46 -8.38
N LYS A 23 4.35 5.34 -8.24
CA LYS A 23 4.64 6.00 -6.95
C LYS A 23 3.44 6.81 -6.45
N ALA A 24 2.80 7.56 -7.36
CA ALA A 24 1.63 8.38 -7.05
C ALA A 24 0.44 7.56 -6.52
N GLY A 25 0.25 6.31 -7.00
CA GLY A 25 -0.79 5.42 -6.49
C GLY A 25 -0.54 4.97 -5.05
N ILE A 26 0.73 4.72 -4.70
CA ILE A 26 1.10 4.43 -3.31
C ILE A 26 0.91 5.66 -2.42
N GLU A 27 1.34 6.84 -2.87
CA GLU A 27 1.16 8.10 -2.10
C GLU A 27 -0.32 8.38 -1.82
N LYS A 28 -1.18 8.20 -2.82
CA LYS A 28 -2.63 8.29 -2.65
C LYS A 28 -3.15 7.26 -1.64
N SER A 29 -2.67 6.03 -1.71
CA SER A 29 -3.08 4.97 -0.78
C SER A 29 -2.65 5.27 0.67
N ILE A 30 -1.47 5.88 0.85
CA ILE A 30 -1.00 6.36 2.16
C ILE A 30 -1.93 7.44 2.70
N GLU A 31 -2.28 8.43 1.88
CA GLU A 31 -3.19 9.51 2.25
C GLU A 31 -4.58 8.99 2.61
N ASP A 32 -5.18 8.20 1.72
CA ASP A 32 -6.51 7.61 1.91
C ASP A 32 -6.54 6.74 3.18
N TRP A 33 -5.48 5.98 3.45
CA TRP A 33 -5.39 5.16 4.65
C TRP A 33 -5.27 6.01 5.91
N ASN A 34 -4.39 7.00 5.93
CA ASN A 34 -4.16 7.84 7.10
C ASN A 34 -5.38 8.73 7.40
N ASN A 35 -6.13 9.15 6.38
CA ASN A 35 -7.32 9.99 6.51
C ASN A 35 -8.62 9.22 6.83
N GLY A 36 -8.57 7.89 6.93
CA GLY A 36 -9.79 7.13 7.23
C GLY A 36 -10.73 6.95 6.04
N HIS A 37 -10.22 6.99 4.81
CA HIS A 37 -11.05 6.92 3.60
C HIS A 37 -11.92 5.65 3.58
N GLU A 38 -13.15 5.79 3.09
CA GLU A 38 -14.19 4.74 3.12
C GLU A 38 -13.78 3.44 2.40
N CYS A 39 -12.86 3.53 1.43
CA CYS A 39 -12.33 2.38 0.71
C CYS A 39 -11.60 1.37 1.62
N PHE A 40 -11.09 1.82 2.77
CA PHE A 40 -10.44 0.96 3.77
C PHE A 40 -11.37 0.52 4.89
N GLY A 41 -12.49 1.22 5.09
CA GLY A 41 -13.50 0.94 6.10
C GLY A 41 -12.96 0.94 7.54
N ASP A 42 -13.81 0.54 8.48
CA ASP A 42 -13.42 0.39 9.89
C ASP A 42 -13.47 -1.07 10.32
N VAL A 43 -12.51 -1.45 11.15
CA VAL A 43 -12.42 -2.80 11.70
C VAL A 43 -13.02 -2.81 13.10
N ALA A 44 -14.08 -3.60 13.29
CA ALA A 44 -14.68 -3.80 14.61
C ALA A 44 -13.69 -4.48 15.57
N GLY A 45 -13.76 -4.15 16.86
CA GLY A 45 -12.93 -4.79 17.90
C GLY A 45 -11.95 -3.87 18.63
N GLY A 46 -12.11 -2.54 18.53
CA GLY A 46 -11.40 -1.57 19.38
C GLY A 46 -9.91 -1.39 19.05
N MET A 47 -9.45 -1.95 17.93
CA MET A 47 -8.10 -1.75 17.44
C MET A 47 -8.00 -0.38 16.75
N HIS A 48 -6.94 0.36 17.03
CA HIS A 48 -6.69 1.63 16.36
C HIS A 48 -5.99 1.42 15.03
N ARG A 49 -6.34 2.27 14.05
CA ARG A 49 -5.69 2.28 12.75
C ARG A 49 -4.20 2.63 12.91
N LEU A 50 -3.32 1.78 12.40
CA LEU A 50 -1.87 2.04 12.42
C LEU A 50 -1.53 3.06 11.32
N PRO A 51 -0.83 4.17 11.62
CA PRO A 51 -0.46 5.12 10.59
C PRO A 51 0.53 4.49 9.60
N SER A 52 0.30 4.73 8.31
CA SER A 52 1.26 4.32 7.28
C SER A 52 2.45 5.27 7.27
N PRO A 53 3.69 4.75 7.19
CA PRO A 53 4.87 5.61 7.09
C PRO A 53 4.88 6.37 5.76
N PRO A 54 5.40 7.62 5.76
CA PRO A 54 5.56 8.37 4.52
C PRO A 54 6.53 7.64 3.60
N LEU A 55 6.33 7.86 2.31
CA LEU A 55 7.19 7.26 1.29
C LEU A 55 8.57 7.95 1.33
N PRO A 56 9.69 7.21 1.41
CA PRO A 56 11.00 7.84 1.53
C PRO A 56 11.40 8.55 0.24
N ASP A 57 12.18 9.63 0.35
CA ASP A 57 12.65 10.39 -0.82
C ASP A 57 13.48 9.53 -1.79
N SER A 58 14.16 8.51 -1.26
CA SER A 58 14.94 7.54 -2.03
C SER A 58 14.10 6.44 -2.68
N PHE A 59 12.78 6.44 -2.52
CA PHE A 59 11.91 5.42 -3.10
C PHE A 59 11.93 5.53 -4.63
N LYS A 60 12.38 4.44 -5.26
CA LYS A 60 12.49 4.37 -6.72
C LYS A 60 11.19 3.85 -7.30
N GLU A 61 10.64 4.62 -8.23
CA GLU A 61 9.60 4.13 -9.13
C GLU A 61 10.14 3.08 -10.07
#